data_AF-A0A2G9TNL5-F1
#
_entry.id   AF-A0A2G9TNL5-F1
#
_cell.length_a   1.000
_cell.length_b   1.000
_cell.length_c   1.000
_cell.angle_alpha   90.00
_cell.angle_beta   90.00
_cell.angle_gamma   90.00
#
_symmetry.space_group_name_H-M   'P 1'
#
loop_
_entity.id
_entity.type
_entity.pdbx_description
1 polymer ?
#
loop_
_entity_poly.entity_id
_entity_poly.type
_entity_poly.pdbx_seq_one_letter_code
_entity_poly.pdbx_strand_id
1 'polypeptide(L)'
;SLKNQSLLDSMQMFDEADVLAIHKAAHQKVDDLFLSCEIGKGGSCMDDIRPVFTPQGLCFTVSPNITVRRPGPEMTLSLLLNLEVYEIIPGTVADAGVILSIHDSSDTLSIQYSTGIHLEAGKMVTIPINEVRR
;
A
#
# COMPACT_ATOMS: atom_id res chain seq x y z
N SER A 1 -10.80 -48.34 -9.46
CA SER A 1 -9.70 -47.40 -9.16
C SER A 1 -10.33 -46.05 -8.83
N LEU A 2 -10.58 -45.77 -7.55
CA LEU A 2 -11.40 -44.64 -7.05
C LEU A 2 -10.55 -43.58 -6.30
N LYS A 3 -9.24 -43.55 -6.52
CA LYS A 3 -8.29 -42.71 -5.76
C LYS A 3 -7.85 -41.41 -6.44
N ASN A 4 -8.29 -41.13 -7.68
CA ASN A 4 -7.82 -39.94 -8.43
C ASN A 4 -8.77 -38.74 -8.37
N GLN A 5 -10.04 -38.93 -8.01
CA GLN A 5 -11.01 -37.82 -7.95
C GLN A 5 -10.79 -36.93 -6.72
N SER A 6 -10.47 -37.50 -5.56
CA SER A 6 -10.25 -36.70 -4.34
C SER A 6 -9.06 -35.74 -4.42
N LEU A 7 -8.05 -36.07 -5.23
CA LEU A 7 -6.85 -35.22 -5.42
C LEU A 7 -7.14 -34.04 -6.35
N LEU A 8 -7.91 -34.27 -7.43
CA LEU A 8 -8.38 -33.21 -8.34
C LEU A 8 -9.40 -32.28 -7.67
N ASP A 9 -10.31 -32.82 -6.87
CA ASP A 9 -11.26 -32.03 -6.08
C ASP A 9 -10.55 -31.19 -5.00
N SER A 10 -9.46 -31.71 -4.42
CA SER A 10 -8.62 -30.95 -3.48
C SER A 10 -7.84 -29.82 -4.17
N MET A 11 -7.52 -29.96 -5.45
CA MET A 11 -6.83 -28.92 -6.23
C MET A 11 -7.80 -27.82 -6.71
N GLN A 12 -9.05 -28.17 -7.04
CA GLN A 12 -10.09 -27.20 -7.38
C GLN A 12 -10.50 -26.30 -6.21
N MET A 13 -10.37 -26.76 -4.97
CA MET A 13 -10.62 -25.92 -3.77
C MET A 13 -9.62 -24.76 -3.61
N PHE A 14 -8.47 -24.78 -4.30
CA PHE A 14 -7.50 -23.68 -4.29
C PHE A 14 -7.70 -22.68 -5.45
N ASP A 15 -8.45 -23.07 -6.49
CA ASP A 15 -8.68 -22.21 -7.67
C ASP A 15 -9.77 -21.15 -7.43
N GLU A 16 -10.61 -21.37 -6.42
CA GLU A 16 -11.76 -20.52 -6.09
C GLU A 16 -11.67 -19.95 -4.66
N ALA A 17 -10.46 -19.91 -4.09
CA ALA A 17 -10.23 -19.05 -2.94
C ALA A 17 -10.34 -17.61 -3.44
N ASP A 18 -11.52 -17.02 -3.30
CA ASP A 18 -11.85 -15.66 -3.70
C ASP A 18 -10.70 -14.74 -3.27
N VAL A 19 -9.89 -14.31 -4.24
CA VAL A 19 -8.69 -13.50 -4.00
C VAL A 19 -9.09 -12.21 -3.29
N LEU A 20 -10.32 -11.73 -3.54
CA LEU A 20 -10.92 -10.62 -2.81
C LEU A 20 -11.20 -10.97 -1.33
N ALA A 21 -11.62 -12.19 -1.03
CA ALA A 21 -11.79 -12.67 0.35
C ALA A 21 -10.45 -12.85 1.07
N ILE A 22 -9.40 -13.33 0.38
CA ILE A 22 -8.03 -13.40 0.92
C ILE A 22 -7.50 -12.00 1.19
N HIS A 23 -7.69 -11.05 0.28
CA HIS A 23 -7.25 -9.66 0.46
C HIS A 23 -8.06 -8.90 1.50
N LYS A 24 -9.35 -9.21 1.67
CA LYS A 24 -10.15 -8.72 2.81
C LYS A 24 -9.73 -9.33 4.14
N ALA A 25 -9.14 -10.53 4.11
CA ALA A 25 -8.56 -11.17 5.28
C ALA A 25 -7.13 -10.70 5.58
N ALA A 26 -6.51 -9.87 4.72
CA ALA A 26 -5.27 -9.19 5.04
C ALA A 26 -5.54 -8.24 6.22
N HIS A 27 -5.03 -8.61 7.39
CA HIS A 27 -5.39 -8.02 8.68
C HIS A 27 -4.77 -6.64 8.95
N GLN A 28 -3.92 -6.13 8.05
CA GLN A 28 -3.19 -4.90 8.28
C GLN A 28 -4.16 -3.71 8.36
N LYS A 29 -4.25 -3.10 9.54
CA LYS A 29 -5.09 -1.91 9.75
C LYS A 29 -4.28 -0.64 9.52
N VAL A 30 -5.01 0.46 9.27
CA VAL A 30 -4.40 1.80 9.19
C VAL A 30 -3.58 2.09 10.45
N ASP A 31 -4.16 1.84 11.63
CA ASP A 31 -3.53 2.15 12.93
C ASP A 31 -2.29 1.29 13.22
N ASP A 32 -2.21 0.10 12.62
CA ASP A 32 -1.07 -0.81 12.80
C ASP A 32 0.08 -0.45 11.85
N LEU A 33 -0.24 0.00 10.62
CA LEU A 33 0.73 0.41 9.60
C LEU A 33 1.23 1.85 9.79
N PHE A 34 0.36 2.81 10.09
CA PHE A 34 0.72 4.23 10.17
C PHE A 34 0.93 4.66 11.63
N LEU A 35 2.19 4.70 12.06
CA LEU A 35 2.54 5.23 13.38
C LEU A 35 2.45 6.77 13.43
N SER A 36 2.73 7.43 12.31
CA SER A 36 2.48 8.87 12.16
C SER A 36 2.24 9.28 10.71
N CYS A 37 1.43 10.31 10.55
CA CYS A 37 1.18 11.01 9.29
C CYS A 37 1.16 12.50 9.58
N GLU A 38 2.15 13.24 9.06
CA GLU A 38 2.33 14.67 9.30
C GLU A 38 2.51 15.44 7.99
N ILE A 39 1.98 16.66 7.97
CA ILE A 39 2.19 17.64 6.92
C ILE A 39 2.85 18.86 7.54
N GLY A 40 4.10 19.10 7.15
CA GLY A 40 4.89 20.22 7.64
C GLY A 40 5.06 20.23 9.15
N LYS A 41 4.79 21.37 9.79
CA LYS A 41 5.04 21.59 11.23
C LYS A 41 3.78 21.48 12.12
N GLY A 42 2.61 21.10 11.60
CA GLY A 42 1.41 21.20 12.44
C GLY A 42 0.11 20.57 11.96
N GLY A 43 0.09 19.87 10.82
CA GLY A 43 -1.09 19.13 10.39
C GLY A 43 -0.88 17.63 10.54
N SER A 44 -1.73 16.94 11.29
CA SER A 44 -1.83 15.49 11.16
C SER A 44 -2.67 15.16 9.92
N CYS A 45 -2.25 14.15 9.16
CA CYS A 45 -2.98 13.63 8.00
C CYS A 45 -3.56 12.23 8.24
N MET A 46 -3.66 11.79 9.49
CA MET A 46 -4.20 10.46 9.82
C MET A 46 -5.65 10.29 9.31
N ASP A 47 -6.46 11.34 9.37
CA ASP A 47 -7.85 11.34 8.89
C ASP A 47 -7.98 11.32 7.35
N ASP A 48 -6.89 11.61 6.64
CA ASP A 48 -6.84 11.63 5.18
C ASP A 48 -6.43 10.29 4.56
N ILE A 49 -6.19 9.28 5.40
CA ILE A 49 -5.80 7.93 4.98
C ILE A 49 -7.04 7.10 4.67
N ARG A 50 -7.08 6.52 3.46
CA ARG A 50 -8.20 5.66 3.05
C ARG A 50 -7.72 4.30 2.56
N PRO A 51 -8.37 3.20 2.98
CA PRO A 51 -8.10 1.89 2.42
C PRO A 51 -8.60 1.78 0.99
N VAL A 52 -7.83 1.14 0.12
CA VAL A 52 -8.16 0.88 -1.28
C VAL A 52 -7.76 -0.54 -1.63
N PHE A 53 -8.66 -1.28 -2.29
CA PHE A 53 -8.38 -2.63 -2.76
C PHE A 53 -7.75 -2.60 -4.15
N THR A 54 -6.65 -3.32 -4.29
CA THR A 54 -5.82 -3.39 -5.50
C THR A 54 -5.56 -4.86 -5.86
N PRO A 55 -5.03 -5.16 -7.05
CA PRO A 55 -4.56 -6.51 -7.37
C PRO A 55 -3.45 -7.03 -6.44
N GLN A 56 -2.76 -6.15 -5.70
CA GLN A 56 -1.75 -6.50 -4.70
C GLN A 56 -2.35 -6.71 -3.29
N GLY A 57 -3.62 -6.36 -3.12
CA GLY A 57 -4.37 -6.53 -1.88
C GLY A 57 -4.88 -5.23 -1.28
N LEU A 58 -4.88 -5.16 0.05
CA LEU A 58 -5.25 -3.95 0.77
C LEU A 58 -4.09 -2.95 0.69
N CYS A 59 -4.34 -1.79 0.10
CA CYS A 59 -3.43 -0.66 0.07
C CYS A 59 -4.06 0.55 0.75
N PHE A 60 -3.25 1.59 0.97
CA PHE A 60 -3.70 2.82 1.60
C PHE A 60 -3.32 4.03 0.75
N THR A 61 -4.25 4.97 0.61
CA THR A 61 -4.02 6.25 -0.07
C THR A 61 -4.05 7.38 0.94
N VAL A 62 -3.12 8.32 0.80
CA VAL A 62 -3.04 9.52 1.64
C VAL A 62 -3.32 10.71 0.75
N SER A 63 -4.49 11.34 0.90
CA SER A 63 -4.94 12.42 0.02
C SER A 63 -5.42 13.63 0.83
N PRO A 64 -4.50 14.39 1.44
CA PRO A 64 -4.87 15.55 2.23
C PRO A 64 -5.42 16.65 1.33
N ASN A 65 -6.46 17.33 1.80
CA ASN A 65 -7.08 18.44 1.06
C ASN A 65 -6.27 19.73 1.19
N ILE A 66 -5.04 19.70 0.65
CA ILE A 66 -4.08 20.81 0.69
C ILE A 66 -3.58 21.14 -0.72
N THR A 67 -3.30 22.42 -0.95
CA THR A 67 -2.62 22.86 -2.17
C THR A 67 -1.26 23.43 -1.80
N VAL A 68 -0.19 22.76 -2.23
CA VAL A 68 1.18 23.22 -2.04
C VAL A 68 1.44 24.42 -2.93
N ARG A 69 1.60 25.61 -2.34
CA ARG A 69 1.86 26.87 -3.08
C ARG A 69 3.34 27.21 -3.18
N ARG A 70 4.16 26.70 -2.26
CA ARG A 70 5.60 26.90 -2.21
C ARG A 70 6.27 25.60 -1.76
N PRO A 71 7.37 25.20 -2.41
CA PRO A 71 8.17 24.08 -1.93
C PRO A 71 8.87 24.47 -0.63
N GLY A 72 8.89 23.55 0.34
CA GLY A 72 9.58 23.75 1.61
C GLY A 72 9.25 22.65 2.63
N PRO A 73 10.02 22.56 3.73
CA PRO A 73 9.77 21.60 4.81
C PRO A 73 8.37 21.73 5.41
N GLU A 74 7.78 22.92 5.37
CA GLU A 74 6.43 23.21 5.85
C GLU A 74 5.31 22.61 4.99
N MET A 75 5.64 22.09 3.80
CA MET A 75 4.70 21.42 2.88
C MET A 75 5.10 19.96 2.61
N THR A 76 5.98 19.39 3.42
CA THR A 76 6.43 18.00 3.29
C THR A 76 5.44 17.06 3.95
N LEU A 77 5.03 16.01 3.23
CA LEU A 77 4.33 14.86 3.80
C LEU A 77 5.35 13.92 4.43
N SER A 78 5.19 13.63 5.72
CA SER A 78 6.05 12.73 6.48
C SER A 78 5.21 11.57 7.00
N LEU A 79 5.63 10.36 6.67
CA LEU A 79 4.97 9.12 7.07
C LEU A 79 5.95 8.28 7.88
N LEU A 80 5.52 7.77 9.03
CA LEU A 80 6.23 6.74 9.77
C LEU A 80 5.42 5.45 9.71
N LEU A 81 6.00 4.42 9.11
CA LEU A 81 5.33 3.15 8.85
C LEU A 81 5.89 2.03 9.73
N ASN A 82 4.99 1.18 10.24
CA ASN A 82 5.30 -0.07 10.88
C ASN A 82 4.90 -1.22 9.94
N LEU A 83 5.90 -1.90 9.38
CA LEU A 83 5.67 -2.89 8.31
C LEU A 83 5.31 -4.28 8.82
N GLU A 84 5.28 -4.50 10.14
CA GLU A 84 4.89 -5.79 10.75
C GLU A 84 5.58 -6.99 10.07
N VAL A 85 6.90 -6.89 9.88
CA VAL A 85 7.69 -7.87 9.11
C VAL A 85 7.53 -9.32 9.63
N TYR A 86 7.15 -9.48 10.90
CA TYR A 86 6.86 -10.77 11.53
C TYR A 86 5.56 -11.43 11.04
N GLU A 87 4.65 -10.70 10.40
CA GLU A 87 3.40 -11.23 9.82
C GLU A 87 3.53 -11.58 8.34
N ILE A 88 4.69 -11.30 7.73
CA ILE A 88 4.95 -11.64 6.33
C ILE A 88 4.97 -13.16 6.16
N ILE A 89 4.17 -13.67 5.21
CA ILE A 89 4.16 -15.08 4.85
C ILE A 89 5.53 -15.44 4.23
N PRO A 90 6.28 -16.40 4.79
CA PRO A 90 7.57 -16.77 4.24
C PRO A 90 7.48 -17.23 2.78
N GLY A 91 8.30 -16.64 1.91
CA GLY A 91 8.39 -17.01 0.49
C GLY A 91 7.43 -16.26 -0.45
N THR A 92 6.57 -15.35 0.05
CA THR A 92 5.68 -14.56 -0.82
C THR A 92 6.30 -13.25 -1.30
N VAL A 93 7.32 -12.74 -0.60
CA VAL A 93 8.06 -11.53 -0.98
C VAL A 93 9.56 -11.76 -0.79
N ALA A 94 10.37 -11.15 -1.68
CA ALA A 94 11.83 -11.26 -1.63
C ALA A 94 12.42 -10.37 -0.53
N ASP A 95 11.92 -9.15 -0.40
CA ASP A 95 12.38 -8.14 0.55
C ASP A 95 11.20 -7.50 1.27
N ALA A 96 11.39 -7.12 2.54
CA ALA A 96 10.39 -6.41 3.33
C ALA A 96 10.42 -4.91 2.99
N GLY A 97 9.26 -4.36 2.66
CA GLY A 97 9.14 -2.97 2.24
C GLY A 97 7.72 -2.60 1.85
N VAL A 98 7.58 -1.40 1.30
CA VAL A 98 6.33 -0.92 0.69
C VAL A 98 6.58 -0.50 -0.74
N ILE A 99 5.53 -0.60 -1.56
CA ILE A 99 5.53 -0.02 -2.91
C ILE A 99 4.79 1.30 -2.82
N LEU A 100 5.48 2.41 -3.05
CA LEU A 100 4.90 3.75 -3.09
C LEU A 100 4.58 4.16 -4.52
N SER A 101 3.33 4.54 -4.77
CA SER A 101 2.88 5.15 -6.03
C SER A 101 2.40 6.58 -5.75
N ILE A 102 2.87 7.54 -6.54
CA ILE A 102 2.47 8.95 -6.50
C ILE A 102 1.81 9.27 -7.83
N HIS A 103 0.54 9.67 -7.81
CA HIS A 103 -0.29 9.87 -8.99
C HIS A 103 -1.26 11.04 -8.79
N ASP A 104 -1.85 11.54 -9.87
CA ASP A 104 -2.91 12.54 -9.77
C ASP A 104 -4.23 11.88 -9.35
N SER A 105 -5.02 12.58 -8.54
CA SER A 105 -6.36 12.14 -8.14
C SER A 105 -7.31 11.83 -9.31
N SER A 106 -7.05 12.38 -10.49
CA SER A 106 -7.80 12.17 -11.73
C SER A 106 -7.35 10.95 -12.54
N ASP A 107 -6.21 10.34 -12.21
CA ASP A 107 -5.72 9.15 -12.90
C ASP A 107 -6.62 7.95 -12.59
N THR A 108 -6.81 7.06 -13.57
CA THR A 108 -7.59 5.84 -13.37
C THR A 108 -6.85 4.84 -12.48
N LEU A 109 -7.58 4.21 -11.56
CA LEU A 109 -7.05 3.22 -10.60
C LEU A 109 -6.19 2.12 -11.26
N SER A 110 -6.49 1.73 -12.49
CA SER A 110 -5.75 0.67 -13.20
C SER A 110 -4.28 1.03 -13.51
N ILE A 111 -3.96 2.32 -13.64
CA ILE A 111 -2.59 2.79 -13.92
C ILE A 111 -1.79 2.89 -12.62
N GLN A 112 -2.46 3.29 -11.53
CA GLN A 112 -1.87 3.62 -10.23
C GLN A 112 -1.12 2.44 -9.57
N TYR A 113 -1.55 1.20 -9.84
CA TYR A 113 -1.01 -0.02 -9.21
C TYR A 113 0.08 -0.73 -10.00
N SER A 114 0.38 -0.26 -11.22
CA SER A 114 1.36 -0.89 -12.11
C SER A 114 2.76 -0.28 -11.99
N THR A 115 2.87 0.92 -11.41
CA THR A 115 4.12 1.66 -11.28
C THR A 115 4.28 2.14 -9.85
N GLY A 116 5.44 1.88 -9.27
CA GLY A 116 5.74 2.26 -7.89
C GLY A 116 7.21 2.07 -7.54
N ILE A 117 7.63 2.77 -6.51
CA ILE A 117 8.99 2.73 -5.99
C ILE A 117 8.99 1.79 -4.78
N HIS A 118 9.85 0.77 -4.81
CA HIS A 118 10.05 -0.08 -3.63
C HIS A 118 10.87 0.67 -2.58
N LEU A 119 10.33 0.76 -1.36
CA LEU A 119 10.96 1.38 -0.21
C LEU A 119 11.25 0.30 0.83
N GLU A 120 12.52 0.02 1.06
CA GLU A 120 12.99 -0.97 2.04
C GLU A 120 12.73 -0.52 3.49
N ALA A 121 12.51 -1.50 4.36
CA ALA A 121 12.39 -1.27 5.80
C ALA A 121 13.68 -0.69 6.43
N GLY A 122 13.53 0.04 7.54
CA GLY A 122 14.65 0.47 8.38
C GLY A 122 15.45 1.67 7.85
N LYS A 123 14.97 2.36 6.82
CA LYS A 123 15.62 3.55 6.24
C LYS A 123 14.64 4.73 6.18
N MET A 124 15.16 5.94 6.41
CA MET A 124 14.44 7.17 6.07
C MET A 124 14.65 7.47 4.59
N VAL A 125 13.57 7.64 3.83
CA VAL A 125 13.62 7.95 2.40
C VAL A 125 12.93 9.29 2.15
N THR A 126 13.65 10.22 1.52
CA THR A 126 13.13 11.53 1.12
C THR A 126 12.97 11.58 -0.39
N ILE A 127 11.74 11.82 -0.86
CA ILE A 127 11.41 11.83 -2.28
C ILE A 127 11.03 13.26 -2.69
N PRO A 128 11.90 13.99 -3.40
CA PRO A 128 11.55 15.29 -3.98
C PRO A 128 10.61 15.09 -5.17
N ILE A 129 9.52 15.85 -5.22
CA ILE A 129 8.52 15.78 -6.28
C ILE A 129 8.59 17.07 -7.11
N ASN A 130 8.58 16.93 -8.44
CA ASN A 130 8.45 18.04 -9.36
C ASN A 130 7.28 17.75 -10.32
N GLU A 131 6.24 18.57 -10.28
CA GLU A 131 5.08 18.43 -11.17
C GLU A 131 5.46 18.95 -12.57
N VAL A 132 5.44 18.06 -13.57
CA VAL A 132 5.67 18.43 -14.97
C VAL A 132 4.33 18.52 -15.69
N ARG A 133 3.84 19.75 -15.89
CA ARG A 133 2.65 19.99 -16.72
C ARG A 133 3.02 19.86 -18.20
N ARG A 134 2.31 19.00 -18.92
CA ARG A 134 2.40 18.92 -20.39
C ARG A 134 1.51 19.96 -21.05
#